data_AF-A0A409VRB5-F1
#
_entry.id   AF-A0A409VRB5-F1
#
_cell.length_a   1.000
_cell.length_b   1.000
_cell.length_c   1.000
_cell.angle_alpha   90.00
_cell.angle_beta   90.00
_cell.angle_gamma   90.00
#
_symmetry.space_group_name_H-M   'P 1'
#
loop_
_entity.id
_entity.type
_entity.pdbx_description
1 polymer ?
#
loop_
_entity_poly.entity_id
_entity_poly.type
_entity_poly.pdbx_seq_one_letter_code
_entity_poly.pdbx_strand_id
1 'polypeptide(L)'
;MATLMKASVLEGGAIKRQEAITLANDAHAAFNAAYRSRWVSLSLVETALILALFESSAHPQHTPSRAVNALITLDRIILEFQPAPLTLSDSQDREAPKFTEHDPPSVHIDNPVDPNHRKCNCIPLDAIQPADATQHRTYVLPWGSNWTPEEIRAEETRRLCWSSLSLVSEYIAQCEALNENPPTFFLSNPANFCLLFPGEVIDRASVTYRGVDSMSTKESVWALYCRSMLLWNFCNRFTTPQGDEDRAEQAQQAFQEVQAIEDALNAHDCNLDTTLMYTTREFIHK
;
A
#
# COMPACT_ATOMS: atom_id res chain seq x y z
N MET A 1 19.04 -3.42 -4.12
CA MET A 1 17.92 -4.02 -3.37
C MET A 1 18.12 -5.50 -3.07
N ALA A 2 18.34 -6.37 -4.06
CA ALA A 2 18.51 -7.81 -3.85
C ALA A 2 19.58 -8.17 -2.79
N THR A 3 20.76 -7.54 -2.80
CA THR A 3 21.81 -7.79 -1.80
C THR A 3 21.44 -7.30 -0.40
N LEU A 4 20.74 -6.17 -0.28
CA LEU A 4 20.31 -5.63 1.03
C LEU A 4 19.29 -6.54 1.72
N MET A 5 18.39 -7.16 0.94
CA MET A 5 17.28 -7.96 1.48
C MET A 5 17.57 -9.46 1.58
N LYS A 6 18.55 -9.97 0.82
CA LYS A 6 18.89 -11.41 0.75
C LYS A 6 20.19 -11.78 1.45
N ALA A 7 20.91 -10.82 2.02
CA ALA A 7 22.17 -11.09 2.72
C ALA A 7 21.93 -11.67 4.13
N SER A 8 21.44 -12.91 4.18
CA SER A 8 21.35 -13.69 5.42
C SER A 8 22.58 -14.61 5.57
N VAL A 9 22.82 -15.08 6.79
CA VAL A 9 23.86 -16.10 7.06
C VAL A 9 23.56 -17.39 6.26
N LEU A 10 22.28 -17.68 6.01
CA LEU A 10 21.83 -18.87 5.30
C LEU A 10 22.07 -18.80 3.78
N GLU A 11 22.00 -17.63 3.15
CA GLU A 11 22.13 -17.47 1.69
C GLU A 11 23.51 -16.93 1.25
N GLY A 12 24.28 -16.33 2.15
CA GLY A 12 25.48 -15.56 1.81
C GLY A 12 26.63 -15.58 2.81
N GLY A 13 26.41 -16.16 3.99
CA GLY A 13 27.39 -16.15 5.07
C GLY A 13 27.65 -14.74 5.67
N ALA A 14 28.57 -14.68 6.63
CA ALA A 14 28.85 -13.45 7.38
C ALA A 14 29.39 -12.29 6.52
N ILE A 15 30.07 -12.60 5.40
CA ILE A 15 30.69 -11.62 4.50
C ILE A 15 29.61 -10.82 3.75
N LYS A 16 28.67 -11.49 3.06
CA LYS A 16 27.59 -10.79 2.34
C LYS A 16 26.71 -9.97 3.28
N ARG A 17 26.50 -10.46 4.50
CA ARG A 17 25.79 -9.71 5.56
C ARG A 17 26.54 -8.43 5.92
N GLN A 18 27.86 -8.48 6.06
CA GLN A 18 28.67 -7.30 6.32
C GLN A 18 28.66 -6.33 5.14
N GLU A 19 28.72 -6.82 3.90
CA GLU A 19 28.58 -6.02 2.68
C GLU A 19 27.24 -5.28 2.63
N ALA A 20 26.13 -5.97 2.95
CA ALA A 20 24.81 -5.34 3.01
C ALA A 20 24.76 -4.20 4.05
N ILE A 21 25.39 -4.39 5.22
CA ILE A 21 25.49 -3.34 6.24
C ILE A 21 26.33 -2.15 5.74
N THR A 22 27.46 -2.40 5.07
CA THR A 22 28.28 -1.34 4.48
C THR A 22 27.48 -0.55 3.44
N LEU A 23 26.80 -1.23 2.52
CA LEU A 23 25.94 -0.60 1.51
C LEU A 23 24.81 0.23 2.14
N ALA A 24 24.18 -0.26 3.21
CA ALA A 24 23.16 0.48 3.93
C ALA A 24 23.72 1.75 4.58
N ASN A 25 24.90 1.68 5.19
CA ASN A 25 25.57 2.84 5.78
C ASN A 25 25.94 3.89 4.73
N ASP A 26 26.46 3.45 3.57
CA ASP A 26 26.78 4.34 2.45
C ASP A 26 25.51 5.00 1.88
N ALA A 27 24.43 4.23 1.76
CA ALA A 27 23.13 4.75 1.32
C ALA A 27 22.56 5.78 2.32
N HIS A 28 22.63 5.51 3.62
CA HIS A 28 22.26 6.48 4.66
C HIS A 28 23.09 7.76 4.59
N ALA A 29 24.40 7.64 4.38
CA ALA A 29 25.29 8.81 4.29
C ALA A 29 24.95 9.67 3.06
N ALA A 30 24.78 9.03 1.88
CA ALA A 30 24.42 9.70 0.64
C ALA A 30 23.02 10.34 0.73
N PHE A 31 22.05 9.62 1.28
CA PHE A 31 20.69 10.10 1.53
C PHE A 31 20.70 11.35 2.43
N ASN A 32 21.41 11.31 3.56
CA ASN A 32 21.49 12.45 4.48
C ASN A 32 22.14 13.67 3.84
N ALA A 33 23.15 13.48 2.98
CA ALA A 33 23.77 14.57 2.23
C ALA A 33 22.78 15.21 1.24
N ALA A 34 22.02 14.38 0.51
CA ALA A 34 21.01 14.85 -0.45
C ALA A 34 19.80 15.51 0.23
N TYR A 35 19.33 14.96 1.36
CA TYR A 35 18.22 15.55 2.11
C TYR A 35 18.59 16.94 2.66
N ARG A 36 19.82 17.11 3.18
CA ARG A 36 20.31 18.40 3.68
C ARG A 36 20.45 19.48 2.60
N SER A 37 20.69 19.10 1.34
CA SER A 37 20.71 20.06 0.24
C SER A 37 19.32 20.52 -0.21
N ARG A 38 18.25 20.03 0.45
CA ARG A 38 16.84 20.30 0.14
C ARG A 38 16.44 19.90 -1.29
N TRP A 39 17.19 18.98 -1.90
CA TRP A 39 16.82 18.40 -3.18
C TRP A 39 15.87 17.23 -2.94
N VAL A 40 14.57 17.50 -2.81
CA VAL A 40 13.56 16.44 -2.77
C VAL A 40 13.24 16.03 -4.21
N SER A 41 13.63 14.82 -4.59
CA SER A 41 13.29 14.19 -5.87
C SER A 41 12.66 12.83 -5.64
N LEU A 42 11.96 12.28 -6.64
CA LEU A 42 11.34 10.96 -6.54
C LEU A 42 12.37 9.89 -6.11
N SER A 43 13.60 9.95 -6.65
CA SER A 43 14.67 9.02 -6.29
C SER A 43 15.13 9.15 -4.83
N LEU A 44 15.02 10.34 -4.22
CA LEU A 44 15.27 10.50 -2.79
C LEU A 44 14.18 9.79 -1.97
N VAL A 45 12.92 9.88 -2.41
CA VAL A 45 11.80 9.20 -1.75
C VAL A 45 11.89 7.68 -1.91
N GLU A 46 12.23 7.20 -3.11
CA GLU A 46 12.52 5.77 -3.37
C GLU A 46 13.62 5.26 -2.44
N THR A 47 14.69 6.05 -2.28
CA THR A 47 15.79 5.71 -1.36
C THR A 47 15.30 5.66 0.08
N ALA A 48 14.48 6.62 0.52
CA ALA A 48 13.89 6.62 1.86
C ALA A 48 13.02 5.38 2.08
N LEU A 49 12.23 4.96 1.09
CA LEU A 49 11.40 3.75 1.16
C LEU A 49 12.26 2.49 1.33
N ILE A 50 13.35 2.38 0.55
CA ILE A 50 14.28 1.25 0.64
C ILE A 50 14.98 1.22 2.00
N LEU A 51 15.39 2.38 2.51
CA LEU A 51 16.01 2.49 3.83
C LEU A 51 15.00 2.13 4.93
N ALA A 52 13.75 2.62 4.87
CA ALA A 52 12.71 2.25 5.83
C ALA A 52 12.46 0.74 5.83
N LEU A 53 12.34 0.12 4.65
CA LEU A 53 12.18 -1.33 4.52
C LEU A 53 13.39 -2.10 5.09
N PHE A 54 14.61 -1.62 4.85
CA PHE A 54 15.82 -2.20 5.43
C PHE A 54 15.85 -2.09 6.95
N GLU A 55 15.55 -0.91 7.50
CA GLU A 55 15.54 -0.67 8.94
C GLU A 55 14.42 -1.41 9.67
N SER A 56 13.31 -1.74 9.00
CA SER A 56 12.25 -2.61 9.52
C SER A 56 12.60 -4.11 9.47
N SER A 57 13.70 -4.48 8.80
CA SER A 57 14.11 -5.89 8.66
C SER A 57 14.98 -6.36 9.83
N ALA A 58 15.04 -7.68 10.07
CA ALA A 58 15.86 -8.27 11.12
C ALA A 58 17.36 -8.33 10.74
N HIS A 59 18.06 -7.19 10.78
CA HIS A 59 19.50 -7.09 10.52
C HIS A 59 20.33 -6.89 11.81
N PRO A 60 21.65 -7.17 11.83
CA PRO A 60 22.46 -7.14 13.06
C PRO A 60 22.54 -5.81 13.81
N GLN A 61 22.25 -4.71 13.12
CA GLN A 61 22.27 -3.35 13.69
C GLN A 61 20.86 -2.77 13.87
N HIS A 62 19.84 -3.63 13.74
CA HIS A 62 18.44 -3.24 13.91
C HIS A 62 18.22 -2.70 15.32
N THR A 63 17.48 -1.60 15.40
CA THR A 63 16.93 -1.09 16.66
C THR A 63 15.53 -0.54 16.36
N PRO A 64 14.56 -0.66 17.28
CA PRO A 64 13.23 -0.10 17.08
C PRO A 64 13.27 1.38 16.71
N SER A 65 14.12 2.17 17.38
CA SER A 65 14.24 3.61 17.10
C SER A 65 14.74 3.91 15.68
N ARG A 66 15.60 3.07 15.09
CA ARG A 66 16.05 3.26 13.70
C ARG A 66 14.93 2.99 12.71
N ALA A 67 14.18 1.90 12.90
CA ALA A 67 13.02 1.56 12.06
C ALA A 67 11.99 2.71 12.07
N VAL A 68 11.63 3.19 13.26
CA VAL A 68 10.67 4.29 13.43
C VAL A 68 11.17 5.59 12.81
N ASN A 69 12.43 5.97 13.04
CA ASN A 69 12.98 7.20 12.46
C ASN A 69 13.04 7.14 10.93
N ALA A 70 13.29 5.97 10.35
CA ALA A 70 13.27 5.79 8.90
C ALA A 70 11.85 5.96 8.33
N LEU A 71 10.82 5.44 9.01
CA LEU A 71 9.41 5.65 8.65
C LEU A 71 9.01 7.11 8.77
N ILE A 72 9.36 7.79 9.87
CA ILE A 72 9.10 9.23 10.06
C ILE A 72 9.75 10.04 8.95
N THR A 73 10.97 9.67 8.55
CA THR A 73 11.69 10.36 7.47
C THR A 73 11.03 10.16 6.12
N LEU A 74 10.61 8.92 5.81
CA LEU A 74 9.86 8.60 4.59
C LEU A 74 8.54 9.39 4.51
N ASP A 75 7.74 9.34 5.58
CA ASP A 75 6.47 10.04 5.72
C ASP A 75 6.63 11.54 5.49
N ARG A 76 7.63 12.14 6.14
CA ARG A 76 7.95 13.55 6.03
C ARG A 76 8.34 13.96 4.61
N ILE A 77 9.17 13.17 3.91
CA ILE A 77 9.61 13.51 2.56
C ILE A 77 8.46 13.39 1.55
N ILE A 78 7.55 12.44 1.73
CA ILE A 78 6.34 12.32 0.93
C ILE A 78 5.43 13.55 1.11
N LEU A 79 5.27 14.01 2.36
CA LEU A 79 4.52 15.22 2.69
C LEU A 79 5.19 16.49 2.15
N GLU A 80 6.50 16.64 2.32
CA GLU A 80 7.25 17.84 1.93
C GLU A 80 7.51 17.94 0.41
N PHE A 81 7.15 16.90 -0.36
CA PHE A 81 7.30 16.90 -1.81
C PHE A 81 6.57 18.09 -2.44
N GLN A 82 7.20 18.72 -3.44
CA GLN A 82 6.69 19.92 -4.10
C GLN A 82 6.27 19.60 -5.54
N PRO A 83 5.19 20.22 -6.05
CA PRO A 83 4.41 21.32 -5.46
C PRO A 83 3.32 20.89 -4.45
N ALA A 84 3.07 19.59 -4.31
CA ALA A 84 2.12 19.02 -3.38
C ALA A 84 2.63 17.64 -2.91
N PRO A 85 2.12 17.12 -1.78
CA PRO A 85 2.42 15.76 -1.32
C PRO A 85 2.24 14.73 -2.43
N LEU A 86 3.13 13.73 -2.52
CA LEU A 86 3.06 12.71 -3.57
C LEU A 86 1.75 11.92 -3.56
N THR A 87 1.10 11.79 -2.40
CA THR A 87 -0.20 11.14 -2.23
C THR A 87 -1.37 11.90 -2.86
N LEU A 88 -1.15 13.08 -3.45
CA LEU A 88 -2.16 13.87 -4.15
C LEU A 88 -1.88 13.98 -5.66
N SER A 89 -0.99 13.14 -6.19
CA SER A 89 -0.54 13.21 -7.59
C SER A 89 -1.69 13.05 -8.60
N ASP A 90 -2.76 12.34 -8.24
CA ASP A 90 -3.93 12.12 -9.11
C ASP A 90 -5.13 13.02 -8.74
N SER A 91 -4.92 14.12 -8.02
CA SER A 91 -6.00 15.04 -7.59
C SER A 91 -6.89 15.58 -8.71
N GLN A 92 -6.36 15.66 -9.93
CA GLN A 92 -7.06 16.10 -11.14
C GLN A 92 -7.79 14.96 -11.87
N ASP A 93 -7.51 13.70 -11.55
CA ASP A 93 -8.25 12.56 -12.07
C ASP A 93 -9.59 12.45 -11.33
N ARG A 94 -10.69 12.40 -12.09
CA ARG A 94 -12.06 12.35 -11.55
C ARG A 94 -12.38 11.00 -10.91
N GLU A 95 -11.71 9.97 -11.37
CA GLU A 95 -11.88 8.59 -10.93
C GLU A 95 -10.91 8.25 -9.79
N ALA A 96 -10.01 9.17 -9.41
CA ALA A 96 -9.20 8.98 -8.20
C ALA A 96 -10.08 9.03 -6.96
N PRO A 97 -9.92 8.08 -6.02
CA PRO A 97 -10.68 8.11 -4.78
C PRO A 97 -10.31 9.35 -3.98
N LYS A 98 -11.30 9.92 -3.30
CA LYS A 98 -11.16 11.09 -2.44
C LYS A 98 -11.82 10.76 -1.12
N PHE A 99 -11.07 10.95 -0.04
CA PHE A 99 -11.52 10.62 1.30
C PHE A 99 -11.59 11.90 2.12
N THR A 100 -12.47 11.91 3.12
CA THR A 100 -12.59 12.99 4.08
C THR A 100 -11.89 12.58 5.38
N GLU A 101 -11.67 13.54 6.28
CA GLU A 101 -11.02 13.26 7.56
C GLU A 101 -11.96 12.54 8.54
N HIS A 102 -13.27 12.75 8.40
CA HIS A 102 -14.27 12.35 9.40
C HIS A 102 -15.13 11.16 8.96
N ASP A 103 -15.09 10.77 7.69
CA ASP A 103 -15.83 9.62 7.19
C ASP A 103 -14.87 8.45 6.94
N PRO A 104 -15.31 7.20 7.14
CA PRO A 104 -14.53 6.03 6.75
C PRO A 104 -14.15 6.10 5.27
N PRO A 105 -12.96 5.58 4.88
CA PRO A 105 -12.49 5.65 3.52
C PRO A 105 -13.21 4.65 2.61
N SER A 106 -14.43 5.01 2.21
CA SER A 106 -15.26 4.20 1.32
C SER A 106 -15.07 4.56 -0.14
N VAL A 107 -15.09 3.55 -1.01
CA VAL A 107 -15.04 3.73 -2.45
C VAL A 107 -16.40 3.37 -3.05
N HIS A 108 -17.07 4.35 -3.62
CA HIS A 108 -18.34 4.14 -4.31
C HIS A 108 -18.12 3.37 -5.62
N ILE A 109 -18.93 2.33 -5.82
CA ILE A 109 -18.92 1.52 -7.04
C ILE A 109 -20.25 1.78 -7.75
N ASP A 110 -20.16 2.40 -8.92
CA ASP A 110 -21.32 2.64 -9.77
C ASP A 110 -21.84 1.30 -10.33
N ASN A 111 -23.15 1.06 -10.18
CA ASN A 111 -23.84 -0.16 -10.60
C ASN A 111 -23.27 -1.45 -10.01
N PRO A 112 -23.57 -1.75 -8.73
CA PRO A 112 -23.16 -3.02 -8.13
C PRO A 112 -23.83 -4.18 -8.88
N VAL A 113 -23.04 -4.93 -9.66
CA VAL A 113 -23.43 -6.23 -10.20
C VAL A 113 -23.85 -7.14 -9.03
N ASP A 114 -24.90 -7.94 -9.20
CA ASP A 114 -25.36 -8.91 -8.20
C ASP A 114 -24.17 -9.71 -7.66
N PRO A 115 -23.89 -9.66 -6.34
CA PRO A 115 -22.78 -10.38 -5.72
C PRO A 115 -22.69 -11.86 -6.11
N ASN A 116 -23.83 -12.51 -6.34
CA ASN A 116 -23.89 -13.93 -6.70
C ASN A 116 -23.44 -14.23 -8.14
N HIS A 117 -23.38 -13.20 -8.99
CA HIS A 117 -22.97 -13.30 -10.38
C HIS A 117 -21.62 -12.62 -10.67
N ARG A 118 -21.01 -12.00 -9.65
CA ARG A 118 -19.67 -11.39 -9.75
C ARG A 118 -18.62 -12.47 -9.91
N LYS A 119 -17.84 -12.39 -10.97
CA LYS A 119 -16.63 -13.20 -11.17
C LYS A 119 -15.44 -12.29 -11.43
N CYS A 120 -14.32 -12.61 -10.80
CA CYS A 120 -13.09 -11.91 -11.10
C CYS A 120 -12.60 -12.31 -12.51
N ASN A 121 -12.10 -11.34 -13.26
CA ASN A 121 -11.50 -11.57 -14.56
C ASN A 121 -9.99 -11.26 -14.54
N CYS A 122 -9.38 -11.33 -13.36
CA CYS A 122 -8.00 -10.88 -13.07
C CYS A 122 -6.93 -11.76 -13.75
N ILE A 123 -7.32 -12.94 -14.24
CA ILE A 123 -6.45 -13.87 -14.95
C ILE A 123 -6.64 -13.66 -16.45
N PRO A 124 -5.56 -13.51 -17.25
CA PRO A 124 -5.69 -13.45 -18.71
C PRO A 124 -6.27 -14.76 -19.26
N LEU A 125 -7.02 -14.67 -20.36
CA LEU A 125 -7.81 -15.77 -20.93
C LEU A 125 -7.01 -17.05 -21.25
N ASP A 126 -5.68 -16.94 -21.33
CA ASP A 126 -4.74 -18.02 -21.63
C ASP A 126 -4.16 -18.72 -20.39
N ALA A 127 -4.42 -18.22 -19.17
CA ALA A 127 -3.94 -18.89 -17.97
C ALA A 127 -4.84 -20.09 -17.60
N ILE A 128 -4.19 -21.24 -17.49
CA ILE A 128 -4.82 -22.54 -17.21
C ILE A 128 -5.53 -22.49 -15.84
N GLN A 129 -6.85 -22.70 -15.82
CA GLN A 129 -7.62 -22.89 -14.58
C GLN A 129 -7.44 -24.32 -14.01
N PRO A 130 -7.57 -24.52 -12.68
CA PRO A 130 -7.61 -23.53 -11.61
C PRO A 130 -6.21 -23.32 -11.00
N ALA A 131 -6.00 -22.16 -10.37
CA ALA A 131 -4.84 -21.96 -9.52
C ALA A 131 -4.86 -22.99 -8.39
N ASP A 132 -3.80 -23.78 -8.26
CA ASP A 132 -3.61 -24.70 -7.14
C ASP A 132 -3.70 -23.91 -5.82
N ALA A 133 -4.71 -24.21 -5.00
CA ALA A 133 -4.96 -23.52 -3.73
C ALA A 133 -3.80 -23.65 -2.72
N THR A 134 -2.86 -24.56 -2.98
CA THR A 134 -1.66 -24.75 -2.14
C THR A 134 -0.44 -23.97 -2.66
N GLN A 135 -0.49 -23.43 -3.88
CA GLN A 135 0.61 -22.66 -4.45
C GLN A 135 0.47 -21.18 -4.13
N HIS A 136 1.48 -20.65 -3.46
CA HIS A 136 1.62 -19.21 -3.27
C HIS A 136 1.95 -18.59 -4.63
N ARG A 137 1.06 -17.73 -5.13
CA ARG A 137 1.31 -16.94 -6.32
C ARG A 137 1.62 -15.52 -5.88
N THR A 138 2.75 -15.00 -6.35
CA THR A 138 3.05 -13.56 -6.30
C THR A 138 2.87 -13.03 -7.70
N TYR A 139 2.03 -12.01 -7.86
CA TYR A 139 1.81 -11.39 -9.15
C TYR A 139 2.43 -9.99 -9.18
N VAL A 140 3.43 -9.82 -10.03
CA VAL A 140 4.02 -8.50 -10.27
C VAL A 140 3.15 -7.76 -11.26
N LEU A 141 2.58 -6.63 -10.82
CA LEU A 141 1.79 -5.78 -11.70
C LEU A 141 2.59 -5.38 -12.94
N PRO A 142 2.07 -5.66 -14.15
CA PRO A 142 2.76 -5.33 -15.39
C PRO A 142 2.92 -3.82 -15.55
N TRP A 143 3.75 -3.44 -16.50
CA TRP A 143 3.83 -2.09 -17.05
C TRP A 143 3.12 -2.07 -18.39
N GLY A 144 2.50 -0.95 -18.76
CA GLY A 144 1.92 -0.81 -20.09
C GLY A 144 3.01 -0.86 -21.16
N SER A 145 2.81 -1.69 -22.19
CA SER A 145 3.82 -1.91 -23.25
C SER A 145 4.07 -0.66 -24.11
N ASN A 146 3.12 0.26 -24.13
CA ASN A 146 3.13 1.50 -24.89
C ASN A 146 3.17 2.75 -24.01
N TRP A 147 3.46 2.61 -22.71
CA TRP A 147 3.51 3.75 -21.79
C TRP A 147 4.71 4.65 -22.08
N THR A 148 4.44 5.95 -22.02
CA THR A 148 5.44 7.00 -22.01
C THR A 148 6.26 6.96 -20.71
N PRO A 149 7.48 7.53 -20.70
CA PRO A 149 8.26 7.67 -19.48
C PRO A 149 7.49 8.37 -18.35
N GLU A 150 6.64 9.34 -18.70
CA GLU A 150 5.80 10.08 -17.76
C GLU A 150 4.72 9.18 -17.13
N GLU A 151 4.08 8.31 -17.91
CA GLU A 151 3.09 7.35 -17.41
C GLU A 151 3.73 6.29 -16.50
N ILE A 152 4.92 5.80 -16.88
CA ILE A 152 5.71 4.89 -16.02
C ILE A 152 6.01 5.59 -14.69
N ARG A 153 6.50 6.82 -14.73
CA ARG A 153 6.85 7.61 -13.53
C ARG A 153 5.63 7.90 -12.65
N ALA A 154 4.47 8.16 -13.25
CA ALA A 154 3.23 8.33 -12.51
C ALA A 154 2.83 7.04 -11.78
N GLU A 155 2.92 5.89 -12.44
CA GLU A 155 2.64 4.60 -11.82
C GLU A 155 3.69 4.22 -10.75
N GLU A 156 4.98 4.50 -10.98
CA GLU A 156 6.03 4.36 -9.96
C GLU A 156 5.70 5.18 -8.71
N THR A 157 5.26 6.43 -8.90
CA THR A 157 4.87 7.33 -7.80
C THR A 157 3.70 6.77 -7.00
N ARG A 158 2.66 6.25 -7.67
CA ARG A 158 1.51 5.61 -7.00
C ARG A 158 1.96 4.40 -6.18
N ARG A 159 2.71 3.48 -6.81
CA ARG A 159 3.22 2.28 -6.15
C ARG A 159 4.08 2.64 -4.94
N LEU A 160 4.95 3.64 -5.07
CA LEU A 160 5.77 4.14 -3.97
C LEU A 160 4.92 4.63 -2.79
N CYS A 161 3.88 5.42 -3.04
CA CYS A 161 3.02 5.95 -1.97
C CYS A 161 2.25 4.83 -1.27
N TRP A 162 1.65 3.90 -2.04
CA TRP A 162 0.94 2.76 -1.47
C TRP A 162 1.86 1.79 -0.72
N SER A 163 3.08 1.55 -1.21
CA SER A 163 4.10 0.79 -0.48
C SER A 163 4.54 1.48 0.82
N SER A 164 4.62 2.82 0.81
CA SER A 164 4.94 3.59 2.01
C SER A 164 3.82 3.49 3.06
N LEU A 165 2.55 3.54 2.62
CA LEU A 165 1.40 3.27 3.47
C LEU A 165 1.45 1.85 4.07
N SER A 166 1.86 0.84 3.29
CA SER A 166 2.04 -0.54 3.80
C SER A 166 2.96 -0.58 5.01
N LEU A 167 4.16 -0.01 4.89
CA LEU A 167 5.13 -0.01 5.99
C LEU A 167 4.62 0.76 7.22
N VAL A 168 3.94 1.90 7.01
CA VAL A 168 3.35 2.68 8.10
C VAL A 168 2.21 1.91 8.78
N SER A 169 1.32 1.28 8.01
CA SER A 169 0.17 0.52 8.51
C SER A 169 0.60 -0.71 9.28
N GLU A 170 1.61 -1.43 8.79
CA GLU A 170 2.22 -2.58 9.47
C GLU A 170 2.86 -2.16 10.79
N TYR A 171 3.60 -1.04 10.81
CA TYR A 171 4.20 -0.52 12.03
C TYR A 171 3.13 -0.09 13.06
N ILE A 172 2.06 0.59 12.62
CA ILE A 172 0.94 0.95 13.49
C ILE A 172 0.27 -0.31 14.05
N ALA A 173 0.00 -1.32 13.22
CA ALA A 173 -0.56 -2.59 13.67
C ALA A 173 0.36 -3.30 14.68
N GLN A 174 1.68 -3.22 14.52
CA GLN A 174 2.64 -3.72 15.50
C GLN A 174 2.54 -2.96 16.82
N CYS A 175 2.46 -1.63 16.79
CA CYS A 175 2.30 -0.81 17.99
C CYS A 175 1.01 -1.18 18.74
N GLU A 176 -0.12 -1.30 18.04
CA GLU A 176 -1.39 -1.74 18.63
C GLU A 176 -1.26 -3.13 19.27
N ALA A 177 -0.65 -4.09 18.58
CA ALA A 177 -0.43 -5.44 19.12
C ALA A 177 0.47 -5.47 20.37
N LEU A 178 1.37 -4.50 20.52
CA LEU A 178 2.26 -4.34 21.66
C LEU A 178 1.75 -3.33 22.71
N ASN A 179 0.57 -2.74 22.48
CA ASN A 179 0.01 -1.67 23.30
C ASN A 179 0.98 -0.47 23.47
N GLU A 180 1.65 -0.12 22.38
CA GLU A 180 2.53 1.04 22.24
C GLU A 180 1.81 2.15 21.45
N ASN A 181 2.15 3.41 21.73
CA ASN A 181 1.61 4.52 20.96
C ASN A 181 2.48 4.78 19.73
N PRO A 182 1.97 4.63 18.50
CA PRO A 182 2.72 4.98 17.31
C PRO A 182 2.87 6.51 17.19
N PRO A 183 3.93 7.02 16.52
CA PRO A 183 3.97 8.41 16.06
C PRO A 183 2.79 8.74 15.15
N THR A 184 2.43 10.02 15.08
CA THR A 184 1.44 10.50 14.11
C THR A 184 2.09 10.60 12.74
N PHE A 185 1.67 9.74 11.81
CA PHE A 185 2.13 9.76 10.42
C PHE A 185 1.14 10.52 9.53
N PHE A 186 1.64 11.29 8.57
CA PHE A 186 0.82 11.89 7.51
C PHE A 186 0.11 10.82 6.68
N LEU A 187 0.83 9.73 6.37
CA LEU A 187 0.34 8.60 5.58
C LEU A 187 -0.78 7.80 6.28
N SER A 188 -0.95 7.87 7.60
CA SER A 188 -2.03 7.13 8.27
C SER A 188 -3.40 7.82 8.18
N ASN A 189 -3.49 9.01 7.58
CA ASN A 189 -4.76 9.69 7.40
C ASN A 189 -5.31 9.49 5.97
N PRO A 190 -6.47 8.83 5.78
CA PRO A 190 -7.03 8.63 4.45
C PRO A 190 -7.31 9.92 3.68
N ALA A 191 -7.67 11.01 4.36
CA ALA A 191 -7.89 12.32 3.72
C ALA A 191 -6.67 12.86 2.97
N ASN A 192 -5.48 12.34 3.28
CA ASN A 192 -4.24 12.71 2.63
C ASN A 192 -4.00 11.95 1.31
N PHE A 193 -4.92 11.08 0.88
CA PHE A 193 -4.80 10.30 -0.34
C PHE A 193 -5.81 10.75 -1.40
N CYS A 194 -5.27 11.06 -2.57
CA CYS A 194 -5.98 11.14 -3.83
C CYS A 194 -5.07 10.56 -4.92
N LEU A 195 -5.01 9.22 -4.94
CA LEU A 195 -4.19 8.41 -5.83
C LEU A 195 -5.01 7.29 -6.44
N LEU A 196 -4.77 7.00 -7.72
CA LEU A 196 -5.24 5.75 -8.31
C LEU A 196 -4.60 4.56 -7.60
N PHE A 197 -5.33 3.46 -7.51
CA PHE A 197 -4.79 2.24 -6.94
C PHE A 197 -3.72 1.63 -7.88
N PRO A 198 -2.78 0.83 -7.34
CA PRO A 198 -1.75 0.18 -8.16
C PRO A 198 -2.39 -0.63 -9.30
N GLY A 199 -1.91 -0.43 -10.53
CA GLY A 199 -2.41 -1.13 -11.72
C GLY A 199 -3.72 -0.57 -12.29
N GLU A 200 -4.39 0.36 -11.62
CA GLU A 200 -5.73 0.81 -12.02
C GLU A 200 -5.76 1.44 -13.42
N VAL A 201 -4.69 2.12 -13.83
CA VAL A 201 -4.56 2.67 -15.19
C VAL A 201 -4.60 1.56 -16.25
N ILE A 202 -3.94 0.43 -15.97
CA ILE A 202 -3.94 -0.73 -16.86
C ILE A 202 -5.33 -1.37 -16.88
N ASP A 203 -5.94 -1.52 -15.71
CA ASP A 203 -7.26 -2.12 -15.57
C ASP A 203 -8.31 -1.33 -16.35
N ARG A 204 -8.30 0.01 -16.27
CA ARG A 204 -9.18 0.91 -17.05
C ARG A 204 -8.99 0.78 -18.57
N ALA A 205 -7.77 0.49 -19.02
CA ALA A 205 -7.49 0.27 -20.44
C ALA A 205 -7.90 -1.12 -20.91
N SER A 206 -8.00 -2.07 -19.99
CA SER A 206 -8.33 -3.47 -20.28
C SER A 206 -9.81 -3.65 -20.63
N VAL A 207 -10.07 -4.49 -21.63
CA VAL A 207 -11.43 -4.91 -22.02
C VAL A 207 -12.11 -5.66 -20.86
N THR A 208 -11.31 -6.31 -20.03
CA THR A 208 -11.69 -7.10 -18.85
C THR A 208 -12.50 -6.32 -17.81
N TYR A 209 -12.20 -5.03 -17.63
CA TYR A 209 -12.87 -4.15 -16.66
C TYR A 209 -13.85 -3.16 -17.32
N ARG A 210 -14.14 -3.34 -18.61
CA ARG A 210 -15.09 -2.52 -19.38
C ARG A 210 -16.40 -3.25 -19.67
N GLY A 211 -16.59 -4.44 -19.12
CA GLY A 211 -17.81 -5.23 -19.29
C GLY A 211 -18.94 -4.74 -18.39
N VAL A 212 -20.20 -4.94 -18.81
CA VAL A 212 -21.37 -4.58 -17.98
C VAL A 212 -21.43 -5.41 -16.68
N ASP A 213 -20.89 -6.64 -16.73
CA ASP A 213 -20.83 -7.56 -15.59
C ASP A 213 -19.42 -7.66 -14.97
N SER A 214 -18.47 -6.79 -15.36
CA SER A 214 -17.12 -6.83 -14.81
C SER A 214 -17.04 -6.15 -13.44
N MET A 215 -16.21 -6.70 -12.56
CA MET A 215 -15.86 -6.02 -11.31
C MET A 215 -15.28 -4.64 -11.58
N SER A 216 -15.45 -3.74 -10.61
CA SER A 216 -14.83 -2.41 -10.69
C SER A 216 -13.31 -2.52 -10.63
N THR A 217 -12.61 -1.58 -11.27
CA THR A 217 -11.14 -1.43 -11.12
C THR A 217 -10.75 -1.13 -9.66
N LYS A 218 -11.70 -0.59 -8.87
CA LYS A 218 -11.58 -0.34 -7.42
C LYS A 218 -11.73 -1.61 -6.56
N GLU A 219 -12.04 -2.73 -7.20
CA GLU A 219 -12.17 -4.05 -6.58
C GLU A 219 -11.04 -4.99 -7.03
N SER A 220 -9.98 -4.50 -7.68
CA SER A 220 -8.77 -5.29 -7.91
C SER A 220 -8.11 -5.70 -6.60
N VAL A 221 -7.35 -6.80 -6.58
CA VAL A 221 -6.67 -7.29 -5.35
C VAL A 221 -5.81 -6.18 -4.70
N TRP A 222 -5.11 -5.38 -5.50
CA TRP A 222 -4.31 -4.26 -5.01
C TRP A 222 -5.15 -3.11 -4.48
N ALA A 223 -6.27 -2.78 -5.14
CA ALA A 223 -7.19 -1.74 -4.65
C ALA A 223 -7.80 -2.14 -3.30
N LEU A 224 -8.24 -3.39 -3.16
CA LEU A 224 -8.78 -3.93 -1.91
C LEU A 224 -7.75 -3.88 -0.77
N TYR A 225 -6.50 -4.26 -1.06
CA TYR A 225 -5.39 -4.13 -0.10
C TYR A 225 -5.16 -2.67 0.34
N CYS A 226 -5.15 -1.73 -0.61
CA CYS A 226 -4.98 -0.31 -0.30
C CYS A 226 -6.14 0.24 0.54
N ARG A 227 -7.38 -0.13 0.19
CA ARG A 227 -8.59 0.25 0.96
C ARG A 227 -8.55 -0.30 2.38
N SER A 228 -8.15 -1.57 2.57
CA SER A 228 -8.07 -2.16 3.91
C SER A 228 -7.03 -1.45 4.79
N MET A 229 -5.88 -1.06 4.25
CA MET A 229 -4.88 -0.28 4.99
C MET A 229 -5.44 1.07 5.43
N LEU A 230 -6.12 1.80 4.54
CA LEU A 230 -6.73 3.09 4.88
C LEU A 230 -7.81 2.92 5.95
N LEU A 231 -8.68 1.93 5.80
CA LEU A 231 -9.75 1.63 6.75
C LEU A 231 -9.20 1.26 8.13
N TRP A 232 -8.19 0.40 8.19
CA TRP A 232 -7.50 0.04 9.44
C TRP A 232 -6.96 1.28 10.16
N ASN A 233 -6.23 2.14 9.46
CA ASN A 233 -5.69 3.36 10.06
C ASN A 233 -6.78 4.34 10.51
N PHE A 234 -7.90 4.40 9.79
CA PHE A 234 -9.06 5.18 10.21
C PHE A 234 -9.65 4.63 11.52
N CYS A 235 -9.89 3.31 11.59
CA CYS A 235 -10.48 2.64 12.74
C CYS A 235 -9.62 2.76 14.01
N ASN A 236 -8.30 2.81 13.89
CA ASN A 236 -7.40 3.01 15.05
C ASN A 236 -7.64 4.34 15.78
N ARG A 237 -8.36 5.29 15.20
CA ARG A 237 -8.76 6.55 15.88
C ARG A 237 -9.82 6.33 16.94
N PHE A 238 -10.62 5.27 16.83
CA PHE A 238 -11.66 4.95 17.82
C PHE A 238 -11.12 4.53 19.18
N THR A 239 -9.81 4.26 19.28
CA THR A 239 -9.12 4.01 20.57
C THR A 239 -9.11 5.27 21.45
N THR A 240 -9.21 6.46 20.85
CA THR A 240 -9.26 7.74 21.56
C THR A 240 -10.72 8.13 21.86
N PRO A 241 -11.06 8.59 23.08
CA PRO A 241 -12.42 9.02 23.39
C PRO A 241 -12.87 10.19 22.51
N GLN A 242 -13.91 9.98 21.70
CA GLN A 242 -14.64 11.00 20.93
C GLN A 242 -16.09 11.08 21.43
N GLY A 243 -16.87 12.05 20.96
CA GLY A 243 -18.30 12.15 21.27
C GLY A 243 -19.08 10.91 20.81
N ASP A 244 -20.06 10.46 21.60
CA ASP A 244 -20.67 9.14 21.46
C ASP A 244 -21.53 8.94 20.19
N GLU A 245 -22.20 9.99 19.68
CA GLU A 245 -23.12 9.86 18.53
C GLU A 245 -22.38 9.72 17.19
N ASP A 246 -21.43 10.61 16.89
CA ASP A 246 -20.63 10.57 15.65
C ASP A 246 -19.85 9.25 15.53
N ARG A 247 -19.41 8.71 16.67
CA ARG A 247 -18.66 7.46 16.74
C ARG A 247 -19.48 6.25 16.28
N ALA A 248 -20.76 6.20 16.63
CA ALA A 248 -21.63 5.07 16.27
C ALA A 248 -21.89 5.04 14.76
N GLU A 249 -22.14 6.20 14.15
CA GLU A 249 -22.33 6.32 12.70
C GLU A 249 -21.06 5.96 11.94
N GLN A 250 -19.91 6.50 12.35
CA GLN A 250 -18.62 6.17 11.75
C GLN A 250 -18.28 4.68 11.86
N ALA A 251 -18.55 4.06 13.01
CA ALA A 251 -18.34 2.62 13.19
C ALA A 251 -19.24 1.77 12.28
N GLN A 252 -20.51 2.17 12.12
CA GLN A 252 -21.44 1.50 11.21
C GLN A 252 -20.97 1.62 9.76
N GLN A 253 -20.55 2.80 9.32
CA GLN A 253 -20.05 3.03 7.97
C GLN A 253 -18.72 2.27 7.73
N ALA A 254 -17.81 2.24 8.70
CA ALA A 254 -16.58 1.47 8.61
C ALA A 254 -16.86 -0.03 8.48
N PHE A 255 -17.86 -0.55 9.22
CA PHE A 255 -18.29 -1.94 9.10
C PHE A 255 -18.89 -2.26 7.72
N GLN A 256 -19.62 -1.31 7.11
CA GLN A 256 -20.11 -1.48 5.74
C GLN A 256 -18.95 -1.57 4.72
N GLU A 257 -17.91 -0.76 4.90
CA GLU A 257 -16.70 -0.85 4.06
C GLU A 257 -15.96 -2.18 4.26
N VAL A 258 -15.85 -2.69 5.49
CA VAL A 258 -15.31 -4.03 5.78
C VAL A 258 -16.06 -5.10 4.98
N GLN A 259 -17.41 -5.08 5.04
CA GLN A 259 -18.23 -6.06 4.32
C GLN A 259 -18.04 -5.93 2.80
N ALA A 260 -17.98 -4.70 2.28
CA ALA A 260 -17.76 -4.47 0.85
C ALA A 260 -16.39 -5.00 0.38
N ILE A 261 -15.34 -4.84 1.18
CA ILE A 261 -14.00 -5.38 0.88
C ILE A 261 -14.02 -6.91 0.95
N GLU A 262 -14.63 -7.50 1.97
CA GLU A 262 -14.72 -8.96 2.13
C GLU A 262 -15.51 -9.61 1.00
N ASP A 263 -16.66 -9.04 0.62
CA ASP A 263 -17.47 -9.54 -0.49
C ASP A 263 -16.72 -9.46 -1.82
N ALA A 264 -16.00 -8.36 -2.07
CA ALA A 264 -15.17 -8.20 -3.25
C ALA A 264 -13.98 -9.19 -3.27
N LEU A 265 -13.34 -9.42 -2.11
CA LEU A 265 -12.28 -10.45 -1.97
C LEU A 265 -12.81 -11.85 -2.24
N ASN A 266 -14.01 -12.17 -1.79
CA ASN A 266 -14.63 -13.48 -1.99
C ASN A 266 -15.05 -13.73 -3.46
N ALA A 267 -15.23 -12.66 -4.25
CA ALA A 267 -15.40 -12.77 -5.70
C ALA A 267 -14.09 -13.10 -6.45
N HIS A 268 -12.92 -12.97 -5.81
CA HIS A 268 -11.62 -13.35 -6.38
C HIS A 268 -11.31 -14.83 -6.13
N ASP A 269 -11.82 -15.70 -7.01
CA ASP A 269 -11.46 -17.13 -7.08
C ASP A 269 -10.12 -17.38 -7.82
N CYS A 270 -9.50 -16.33 -8.35
CA CYS A 270 -8.28 -16.41 -9.15
C CYS A 270 -7.01 -16.79 -8.39
N ASN A 271 -6.96 -16.56 -7.06
CA ASN A 271 -5.72 -16.64 -6.27
C ASN A 271 -4.54 -15.88 -6.93
N LEU A 272 -4.81 -14.70 -7.50
CA LEU A 272 -3.82 -13.97 -8.29
C LEU A 272 -2.60 -13.57 -7.46
N ASP A 273 -2.83 -13.04 -6.25
CA ASP A 273 -1.80 -12.81 -5.25
C ASP A 273 -2.33 -13.22 -3.87
N THR A 274 -2.00 -14.43 -3.45
CA THR A 274 -2.54 -14.98 -2.19
C THR A 274 -2.04 -14.21 -0.98
N THR A 275 -0.81 -13.68 -1.03
CA THR A 275 -0.23 -12.91 0.08
C THR A 275 -1.03 -11.65 0.31
N LEU A 276 -1.27 -10.86 -0.74
CA LEU A 276 -2.08 -9.64 -0.61
C LEU A 276 -3.51 -9.94 -0.17
N MET A 277 -4.14 -11.00 -0.70
CA MET A 277 -5.49 -11.37 -0.29
C MET A 277 -5.58 -11.71 1.20
N TYR A 278 -4.63 -12.47 1.74
CA TYR A 278 -4.60 -12.78 3.17
C TYR A 278 -4.26 -11.55 4.02
N THR A 279 -3.27 -10.75 3.64
CA THR A 279 -2.95 -9.51 4.37
C THR A 279 -4.12 -8.53 4.37
N THR A 280 -4.88 -8.45 3.28
CA THR A 280 -6.11 -7.63 3.23
C THR A 280 -7.13 -8.11 4.26
N ARG A 281 -7.32 -9.43 4.39
CA ARG A 281 -8.21 -10.00 5.41
C ARG A 281 -7.74 -9.70 6.83
N GLU A 282 -6.45 -9.76 7.09
CA GLU A 282 -5.88 -9.42 8.41
C GLU A 282 -6.22 -7.98 8.84
N PHE A 283 -6.30 -7.04 7.90
CA PHE A 283 -6.66 -5.63 8.18
C PHE A 283 -8.14 -5.39 8.46
N ILE A 284 -9.04 -6.29 8.06
CA ILE A 284 -10.50 -6.09 8.20
C ILE A 284 -11.16 -7.01 9.23
N HIS A 285 -10.47 -8.06 9.70
CA HIS A 285 -10.99 -9.03 10.67
C HIS A 285 -10.40 -8.88 12.09
N LYS A 286 -9.52 -7.90 12.32
CA LYS A 286 -8.89 -7.64 13.62
C LYS A 286 -9.47 -6.43 14.31
#